data_AF-A0A952S9L3-F1
#
_entry.id   AF-A0A952S9L3-F1
#
_cell.length_a   1.000
_cell.length_b   1.000
_cell.length_c   1.000
_cell.angle_alpha   90.00
_cell.angle_beta   90.00
_cell.angle_gamma   90.00
#
_symmetry.space_group_name_H-M   'P 1'
#
loop_
_entity.id
_entity.type
_entity.pdbx_description
1 polymer ?
#
loop_
_entity_poly.entity_id
_entity_poly.type
_entity_poly.pdbx_seq_one_letter_code
_entity_poly.pdbx_strand_id
1 'polypeptide(L)'
;MRNVDRGPARVLRRFILSVLPVIAVTAMLTGSTSGQQTRAFASTPKDFQAFYTKFRSAVTRGDKQAVAAMTKFPFKYGFDAGDEGTFSQTQFIRRYNDILGGGRKVFTRARPRFYVEAGAYSLSDPDDASTYVFKKVNGSYRFTGYFSEP
;
A
#
# COMPACT_ATOMS: atom_id res chain seq x y z
N MET A 1 40.06 -80.17 18.83
CA MET A 1 41.40 -79.84 19.37
C MET A 1 42.01 -78.78 18.47
N ARG A 2 42.37 -77.55 18.84
CA ARG A 2 42.60 -76.87 20.13
C ARG A 2 42.27 -75.37 19.99
N ASN A 3 41.90 -74.81 21.15
CA ASN A 3 41.78 -73.39 21.50
C ASN A 3 42.90 -72.46 21.01
N VAL A 4 42.49 -71.32 20.46
CA VAL A 4 42.44 -69.97 21.09
C VAL A 4 43.62 -69.50 21.98
N ASP A 5 44.13 -68.34 21.54
CA ASP A 5 44.76 -67.18 22.20
C ASP A 5 46.17 -67.21 22.81
N ARG A 6 46.95 -66.17 22.44
CA ARG A 6 47.43 -65.09 23.33
C ARG A 6 48.18 -63.99 22.54
N GLY A 7 47.74 -62.74 22.68
CA GLY A 7 48.47 -61.52 22.25
C GLY A 7 49.70 -61.16 23.11
N PRO A 8 50.44 -60.08 22.78
CA PRO A 8 50.31 -58.79 23.50
C PRO A 8 50.41 -57.54 22.57
N ALA A 9 49.60 -56.47 22.71
CA ALA A 9 49.69 -55.32 23.64
C ALA A 9 50.79 -54.26 23.31
N ARG A 10 50.42 -53.18 22.61
CA ARG A 10 50.36 -51.74 23.02
C ARG A 10 51.47 -50.92 22.31
N VAL A 11 51.34 -49.65 21.91
CA VAL A 11 51.10 -48.44 22.73
C VAL A 11 50.82 -47.20 21.84
N LEU A 12 49.82 -46.41 22.27
CA LEU A 12 49.56 -44.94 22.13
C LEU A 12 49.69 -44.20 20.79
N ARG A 13 48.60 -43.53 20.43
CA ARG A 13 48.48 -42.07 20.57
C ARG A 13 47.02 -41.65 20.79
N ARG A 14 46.74 -41.12 21.97
CA ARG A 14 45.51 -40.39 22.30
C ARG A 14 45.63 -38.99 21.68
N PHE A 15 44.54 -38.37 21.22
CA PHE A 15 44.18 -36.99 21.55
C PHE A 15 42.76 -36.66 21.01
N ILE A 16 41.80 -36.71 21.95
CA ILE A 16 40.65 -35.81 22.17
C ILE A 16 39.61 -35.63 21.04
N LEU A 17 38.44 -36.24 21.27
CA LEU A 17 37.15 -35.82 20.69
C LEU A 17 36.78 -34.42 21.21
N SER A 18 36.55 -33.48 20.29
CA SER A 18 35.85 -32.22 20.55
C SER A 18 34.63 -32.10 19.65
N VAL A 19 33.64 -31.42 20.20
CA VAL A 19 32.20 -31.58 19.98
C VAL A 19 31.63 -30.39 19.20
N LEU A 20 30.60 -30.67 18.38
CA LEU A 20 29.55 -29.81 17.79
C LEU A 20 29.71 -29.16 16.39
N PRO A 21 28.59 -29.10 15.62
CA PRO A 21 28.52 -28.75 14.20
C PRO A 21 28.14 -27.28 13.97
N VAL A 22 28.48 -26.73 12.81
CA VAL A 22 27.86 -25.51 12.30
C VAL A 22 27.47 -25.73 10.84
N ILE A 23 26.19 -26.05 10.64
CA ILE A 23 25.53 -26.00 9.34
C ILE A 23 25.29 -24.51 9.06
N ALA A 24 26.12 -23.93 8.19
CA ALA A 24 25.90 -22.58 7.67
C ALA A 24 24.81 -22.65 6.59
N VAL A 25 23.57 -22.34 6.99
CA VAL A 25 22.44 -22.15 6.08
C VAL A 25 22.63 -20.82 5.34
N THR A 26 22.95 -20.92 4.05
CA THR A 26 23.22 -19.77 3.18
C THR A 26 21.92 -19.06 2.79
N ALA A 27 21.81 -17.80 3.22
CA ALA A 27 21.07 -16.68 2.63
C ALA A 27 19.74 -16.98 1.91
N MET A 28 18.62 -16.88 2.64
CA MET A 28 17.33 -16.56 2.03
C MET A 28 17.38 -15.16 1.40
N LEU A 29 17.19 -15.09 0.08
CA LEU A 29 16.81 -13.88 -0.64
C LEU A 29 15.54 -13.32 0.01
N THR A 30 15.69 -12.24 0.78
CA THR A 30 14.55 -11.43 1.24
C THR A 30 13.97 -10.73 0.02
N GLY A 31 12.98 -11.36 -0.60
CA GLY A 31 12.15 -10.72 -1.60
C GLY A 31 11.59 -9.43 -1.01
N SER A 32 11.98 -8.29 -1.60
CA SER A 32 11.33 -7.02 -1.35
C SER A 32 9.94 -7.13 -1.95
N THR A 33 8.98 -7.64 -1.18
CA THR A 33 7.57 -7.39 -1.50
C THR A 33 7.40 -5.88 -1.36
N SER A 34 7.22 -5.20 -2.48
CA SER A 34 6.76 -3.81 -2.54
C SER A 34 5.37 -3.77 -1.91
N GLY A 35 5.35 -3.76 -0.58
CA GLY A 35 4.16 -3.99 0.21
C GLY A 35 3.25 -2.78 0.15
N GLN A 36 2.11 -2.92 -0.52
CA GLN A 36 0.97 -2.06 -0.31
C GLN A 36 0.66 -2.02 1.19
N GLN A 37 0.89 -0.87 1.82
CA GLN A 37 0.67 -0.69 3.25
C GLN A 37 -0.69 -0.05 3.48
N THR A 38 -1.57 -0.71 4.22
CA THR A 38 -2.83 -0.07 4.66
C THR A 38 -2.58 0.78 5.91
N ARG A 39 -3.01 2.05 5.90
CA ARG A 39 -2.91 2.97 7.03
C ARG A 39 -4.29 3.48 7.46
N ALA A 40 -4.52 3.53 8.77
CA ALA A 40 -5.69 4.19 9.33
C ALA A 40 -5.54 5.71 9.21
N PHE A 41 -6.63 6.45 9.02
CA PHE A 41 -6.58 7.91 8.92
C PHE A 41 -5.80 8.58 10.05
N ALA A 42 -6.03 8.15 11.30
CA ALA A 42 -5.37 8.71 12.48
C ALA A 42 -3.85 8.52 12.50
N SER A 43 -3.32 7.54 11.76
CA SER A 43 -1.87 7.27 11.65
C SER A 43 -1.23 7.86 10.39
N THR A 44 -1.97 8.63 9.59
CA THR A 44 -1.42 9.36 8.44
C THR A 44 -0.71 10.65 8.87
N PRO A 45 0.19 11.23 8.07
CA PRO A 45 0.82 12.52 8.33
C PRO A 45 -0.19 13.64 8.60
N LYS A 46 0.16 14.60 9.47
CA LYS A 46 -0.76 15.67 9.89
C LYS A 46 -1.21 16.58 8.74
N ASP A 47 -0.33 16.86 7.79
CA ASP A 47 -0.65 17.62 6.58
C ASP A 47 -1.65 16.88 5.68
N PHE A 48 -1.53 15.55 5.56
CA PHE A 48 -2.54 14.73 4.89
C PHE A 48 -3.88 14.75 5.64
N GLN A 49 -3.86 14.62 6.97
CA GLN A 49 -5.08 14.69 7.78
C GLN A 49 -5.84 16.00 7.57
N ALA A 50 -5.13 17.13 7.58
CA ALA A 50 -5.72 18.45 7.35
C ALA A 50 -6.30 18.58 5.93
N PHE A 51 -5.54 18.18 4.91
CA PHE A 51 -6.00 18.15 3.53
C PHE A 51 -7.26 17.31 3.36
N TYR A 52 -7.22 16.05 3.81
CA TYR A 52 -8.31 15.11 3.61
C TYR A 52 -9.57 15.52 4.36
N THR A 53 -9.44 16.12 5.56
CA THR A 53 -10.58 16.67 6.31
C THR A 53 -11.27 17.78 5.51
N LYS A 54 -10.50 18.70 4.92
CA LYS A 54 -11.04 19.78 4.08
C LYS A 54 -11.68 19.22 2.80
N PHE A 55 -11.01 18.28 2.15
CA PHE A 55 -11.50 17.59 0.97
C PHE A 55 -12.83 16.90 1.23
N ARG A 56 -12.88 16.01 2.23
CA ARG A 56 -14.08 15.30 2.69
C ARG A 56 -15.22 16.28 2.96
N SER A 57 -14.94 17.36 3.70
CA SER A 57 -15.95 18.38 4.03
C SER A 57 -16.55 19.03 2.77
N ALA A 58 -15.74 19.36 1.78
CA ALA A 58 -16.20 19.89 0.50
C ALA A 58 -17.03 18.87 -0.28
N VAL A 59 -16.61 17.59 -0.31
CA VAL A 59 -17.35 16.51 -0.97
C VAL A 59 -18.73 16.32 -0.33
N THR A 60 -18.79 16.26 1.01
CA THR A 60 -20.06 16.10 1.75
C THR A 60 -21.04 17.25 1.50
N ARG A 61 -20.56 18.48 1.29
CA ARG A 61 -21.40 19.64 0.93
C ARG A 61 -21.76 19.69 -0.56
N GLY A 62 -21.21 18.82 -1.40
CA GLY A 62 -21.37 18.90 -2.85
C GLY A 62 -20.69 20.12 -3.49
N ASP A 63 -19.68 20.68 -2.83
CA ASP A 63 -18.98 21.89 -3.29
C ASP A 63 -17.94 21.55 -4.36
N LYS A 64 -18.42 21.39 -5.60
CA LYS A 64 -17.60 21.01 -6.76
C LYS A 64 -16.46 21.99 -7.04
N GLN A 65 -16.62 23.27 -6.72
CA GLN A 65 -15.59 24.28 -6.94
C GLN A 65 -14.47 24.15 -5.92
N ALA A 66 -14.80 23.97 -4.64
CA ALA A 66 -13.79 23.73 -3.61
C ALA A 66 -13.03 22.42 -3.86
N VAL A 67 -13.72 21.36 -4.29
CA VAL A 67 -13.07 20.09 -4.65
C VAL A 67 -12.14 20.28 -5.86
N ALA A 68 -12.59 20.96 -6.92
CA ALA A 68 -11.74 21.27 -8.08
C ALA A 68 -10.49 22.07 -7.66
N ALA A 69 -10.61 23.02 -6.74
CA ALA A 69 -9.47 23.79 -6.23
C ALA A 69 -8.45 22.93 -5.44
N MET A 70 -8.86 21.78 -4.92
CA MET A 70 -8.00 20.78 -4.24
C MET A 70 -7.52 19.67 -5.17
N THR A 71 -7.88 19.73 -6.44
CA THR A 71 -7.59 18.71 -7.45
C THR A 71 -6.36 19.09 -8.27
N LYS A 72 -5.56 18.09 -8.66
CA LYS A 72 -4.46 18.24 -9.60
C LYS A 72 -5.00 18.04 -11.01
N PHE A 73 -4.77 19.03 -11.87
CA PHE A 73 -5.03 18.91 -13.30
C PHE A 73 -3.74 18.72 -14.11
N PRO A 74 -3.79 17.97 -15.24
CA PRO A 74 -4.94 17.19 -15.72
C PRO A 74 -5.27 16.01 -14.77
N PHE A 75 -6.56 15.78 -14.49
CA PHE A 75 -7.03 14.82 -13.48
C PHE A 75 -7.17 13.44 -14.11
N LYS A 76 -6.53 12.41 -13.53
CA LYS A 76 -6.54 11.06 -14.10
C LYS A 76 -7.85 10.35 -13.82
N TYR A 77 -8.37 9.61 -14.80
CA TYR A 77 -9.45 8.68 -14.56
C TYR A 77 -9.24 7.37 -15.33
N GLY A 78 -9.91 6.30 -14.91
CA GLY A 78 -9.92 5.04 -15.63
C GLY A 78 -11.12 4.16 -15.26
N PHE A 79 -11.55 3.37 -16.23
CA PHE A 79 -12.50 2.28 -16.08
C PHE A 79 -11.84 1.01 -16.63
N ASP A 80 -12.02 -0.15 -15.99
CA ASP A 80 -11.31 -1.41 -16.32
C ASP A 80 -11.46 -1.88 -17.79
N ALA A 81 -12.36 -1.28 -18.56
CA ALA A 81 -12.54 -1.54 -20.00
C ALA A 81 -11.55 -0.79 -20.93
N GLY A 82 -10.50 -0.16 -20.40
CA GLY A 82 -9.49 0.55 -21.20
C GLY A 82 -9.81 2.03 -21.44
N ASP A 83 -10.87 2.55 -20.84
CA ASP A 83 -11.24 3.97 -20.89
C ASP A 83 -10.45 4.78 -19.84
N GLU A 84 -9.13 4.77 -19.97
CA GLU A 84 -8.25 5.65 -19.20
C GLU A 84 -8.09 6.99 -19.90
N GLY A 85 -7.98 8.05 -19.11
CA GLY A 85 -7.77 9.38 -19.67
C GLY A 85 -7.50 10.43 -18.64
N THR A 86 -7.63 11.68 -19.09
CA THR A 86 -7.56 12.82 -18.18
C THR A 86 -8.68 13.82 -18.42
N PHE A 87 -9.15 14.42 -17.33
CA PHE A 87 -10.07 15.54 -17.37
C PHE A 87 -9.33 16.87 -17.15
N SER A 88 -9.68 17.87 -17.95
CA SER A 88 -9.51 19.27 -17.60
C SER A 88 -10.36 19.64 -16.38
N GLN A 89 -10.10 20.80 -15.79
CA GLN A 89 -10.93 21.31 -14.68
C GLN A 89 -12.40 21.45 -15.05
N THR A 90 -12.70 21.95 -16.26
CA THR A 90 -14.07 22.10 -16.75
C THR A 90 -14.77 20.75 -16.90
N GLN A 91 -14.09 19.75 -17.46
CA GLN A 91 -14.64 18.40 -17.58
C GLN A 91 -14.87 17.76 -16.21
N PHE A 92 -13.91 17.90 -15.28
CA PHE A 92 -14.02 17.40 -13.92
C PHE A 92 -15.25 17.98 -13.20
N ILE A 93 -15.47 19.30 -13.29
CA ILE A 93 -16.62 19.96 -12.66
C ILE A 93 -17.94 19.46 -13.28
N ARG A 94 -17.98 19.22 -14.60
CA ARG A 94 -19.17 18.67 -15.27
C ARG A 94 -19.45 17.22 -14.86
N ARG A 95 -18.40 16.42 -14.68
CA ARG A 95 -18.44 15.00 -14.30
C ARG A 95 -18.44 14.79 -12.78
N TYR A 96 -18.53 15.85 -11.98
CA TYR A 96 -18.37 15.76 -10.52
C TYR A 96 -19.30 14.73 -9.87
N ASN A 97 -20.55 14.66 -10.31
CA ASN A 97 -21.51 13.68 -9.77
C ASN A 97 -21.23 12.25 -10.26
N ASP A 98 -20.66 12.08 -11.45
CA ASP A 98 -20.26 10.75 -11.94
C ASP A 98 -19.07 10.22 -11.12
N ILE A 99 -18.14 11.12 -10.77
CA ILE A 99 -16.91 10.78 -10.03
C ILE A 99 -17.18 10.62 -8.52
N LEU A 100 -17.98 11.50 -7.92
CA LEU A 100 -18.12 11.63 -6.46
C LEU A 100 -19.55 11.50 -5.97
N GLY A 101 -20.54 11.33 -6.85
CA GLY A 101 -21.96 11.22 -6.49
C GLY A 101 -22.30 9.87 -5.86
N GLY A 102 -21.82 8.77 -6.45
CA GLY A 102 -21.98 7.40 -5.92
C GLY A 102 -21.18 7.19 -4.63
N GLY A 103 -19.89 7.54 -4.67
CA GLY A 103 -18.98 7.37 -3.52
C GLY A 103 -19.09 8.40 -2.41
N ARG A 104 -20.14 9.20 -2.29
CA ARG A 104 -20.28 10.12 -1.13
C ARG A 104 -20.20 9.37 0.20
N LYS A 105 -20.72 8.14 0.23
CA LYS A 105 -20.73 7.28 1.42
C LYS A 105 -19.32 6.96 1.92
N VAL A 106 -18.37 6.62 1.04
CA VAL A 106 -16.99 6.32 1.49
C VAL A 106 -16.33 7.50 2.20
N PHE A 107 -16.61 8.73 1.76
CA PHE A 107 -16.09 9.92 2.42
C PHE A 107 -16.72 10.18 3.79
N THR A 108 -17.91 9.65 4.08
CA THR A 108 -18.58 9.83 5.38
C THR A 108 -18.15 8.83 6.46
N ARG A 109 -17.35 7.81 6.12
CA ARG A 109 -16.90 6.80 7.08
C ARG A 109 -16.17 7.43 8.27
N ALA A 110 -16.48 6.96 9.48
CA ALA A 110 -15.87 7.48 10.71
C ALA A 110 -14.37 7.14 10.80
N ARG A 111 -13.97 5.99 10.24
CA ARG A 111 -12.60 5.47 10.34
C ARG A 111 -12.08 5.04 8.96
N PRO A 112 -11.82 6.00 8.03
CA PRO A 112 -11.32 5.64 6.71
C PRO A 112 -9.93 5.02 6.80
N ARG A 113 -9.68 4.06 5.92
CA ARG A 113 -8.39 3.40 5.73
C ARG A 113 -7.89 3.70 4.33
N PHE A 114 -6.59 3.87 4.20
CA PHE A 114 -5.93 4.22 2.96
C PHE A 114 -4.90 3.17 2.60
N TYR A 115 -4.89 2.73 1.36
CA TYR A 115 -3.78 2.00 0.78
C TYR A 115 -2.69 3.00 0.44
N VAL A 116 -1.45 2.68 0.81
CA VAL A 116 -0.30 3.55 0.60
C VAL A 116 0.70 2.84 -0.29
N GLU A 117 0.97 3.47 -1.42
CA GLU A 117 1.88 2.96 -2.45
C GLU A 117 2.60 4.14 -3.10
N ALA A 118 3.94 4.09 -3.14
CA ALA A 118 4.78 5.13 -3.74
C ALA A 118 4.41 6.58 -3.31
N GLY A 119 4.03 6.77 -2.03
CA GLY A 119 3.65 8.07 -1.48
C GLY A 119 2.23 8.56 -1.84
N ALA A 120 1.46 7.76 -2.57
CA ALA A 120 0.04 7.99 -2.81
C ALA A 120 -0.82 7.41 -1.68
N TYR A 121 -1.92 8.06 -1.37
CA TYR A 121 -2.98 7.54 -0.50
C TYR A 121 -4.18 7.23 -1.37
N SER A 122 -4.62 5.97 -1.37
CA SER A 122 -5.78 5.51 -2.12
C SER A 122 -6.88 5.10 -1.16
N LEU A 123 -8.08 5.60 -1.39
CA LEU A 123 -9.28 5.26 -0.64
C LEU A 123 -10.21 4.49 -1.57
N SER A 124 -10.49 3.24 -1.26
CA SER A 124 -11.40 2.41 -2.05
C SER A 124 -12.80 2.38 -1.43
N ASP A 125 -13.81 2.49 -2.28
CA ASP A 125 -15.19 2.25 -1.95
C ASP A 125 -15.55 0.79 -2.29
N PRO A 126 -15.66 -0.12 -1.30
CA PRO A 126 -16.07 -1.50 -1.50
C PRO A 126 -17.48 -1.65 -2.10
N ASP A 127 -18.34 -0.63 -1.99
CA ASP A 127 -19.72 -0.71 -2.48
C ASP A 127 -19.83 -0.35 -3.98
N ASP A 128 -18.85 0.36 -4.52
CA ASP A 128 -18.89 1.00 -5.86
C ASP A 128 -17.60 0.69 -6.67
N ALA A 129 -16.80 -0.27 -6.19
CA ALA A 129 -15.48 -0.66 -6.71
C ALA A 129 -14.58 0.52 -7.14
N SER A 130 -14.73 1.66 -6.45
CA SER A 130 -14.16 2.94 -6.87
C SER A 130 -12.98 3.32 -6.00
N THR A 131 -11.86 3.71 -6.60
CA THR A 131 -10.64 4.12 -5.91
C THR A 131 -10.32 5.59 -6.14
N TYR A 132 -10.20 6.32 -5.05
CA TYR A 132 -9.88 7.76 -5.02
C TYR A 132 -8.43 7.96 -4.60
N VAL A 133 -7.64 8.63 -5.45
CA VAL A 133 -6.18 8.73 -5.29
C VAL A 133 -5.73 10.13 -4.93
N PHE A 134 -4.97 10.25 -3.85
CA PHE A 134 -4.40 11.49 -3.34
C PHE A 134 -2.87 11.42 -3.35
N LYS A 135 -2.22 12.46 -3.88
CA LYS A 135 -0.75 12.55 -3.94
C LYS A 135 -0.26 13.93 -3.56
N LYS A 136 0.98 14.00 -3.06
CA LYS A 136 1.65 15.26 -2.80
C LYS A 136 2.17 15.83 -4.13
N VAL A 137 1.76 17.04 -4.48
CA VAL A 137 2.19 17.77 -5.67
C VAL A 137 2.73 19.12 -5.20
N ASN A 138 3.99 19.40 -5.51
CA ASN A 138 4.67 20.65 -5.10
C ASN A 138 4.50 20.93 -3.60
N GLY A 139 4.71 19.92 -2.76
CA GLY A 139 4.63 20.04 -1.30
C GLY A 139 3.21 20.04 -0.70
N SER A 140 2.14 20.00 -1.50
CA SER A 140 0.75 19.98 -1.01
C SER A 140 -0.01 18.76 -1.52
N TYR A 141 -0.84 18.14 -0.68
CA TYR A 141 -1.71 17.06 -1.13
C TYR A 141 -2.79 17.56 -2.10
N ARG A 142 -3.06 16.75 -3.11
CA ARG A 142 -4.07 16.99 -4.15
C ARG A 142 -4.86 15.71 -4.39
N PHE A 143 -6.11 15.87 -4.79
CA PHE A 143 -6.87 14.80 -5.41
C PHE A 143 -6.38 14.63 -6.86
N THR A 144 -5.97 13.43 -7.23
CA THR A 144 -5.17 13.21 -8.46
C THR A 144 -5.74 12.18 -9.41
N GLY A 145 -6.61 11.30 -8.93
CA GLY A 145 -7.32 10.40 -9.83
C GLY A 145 -8.49 9.66 -9.18
N TYR A 146 -9.31 9.09 -10.06
CA TYR A 146 -10.47 8.27 -9.75
C TYR A 146 -10.49 7.07 -10.71
N PHE A 147 -10.62 5.87 -10.18
CA PHE A 147 -10.65 4.64 -10.97
C PHE A 147 -11.83 3.79 -10.50
N SER A 148 -12.67 3.29 -11.37
CA SER A 148 -13.79 2.43 -10.97
C SER A 148 -13.88 1.19 -11.85
N GLU A 149 -14.06 0.04 -11.21
CA GLU A 149 -14.37 -1.21 -11.90
C GLU A 149 -15.86 -1.20 -12.32
N PRO A 150 -16.23 -1.77 -13.47
CA PRO A 150 -17.61 -1.81 -13.97
C PRO A 150 -18.54 -2.74 -13.17
#